data_AF-A0A1V6SX62-F1
#
_entry.id   AF-A0A1V6SX62-F1
#
_cell.length_a   1.000
_cell.length_b   1.000
_cell.length_c   1.000
_cell.angle_alpha   90.00
_cell.angle_beta   90.00
_cell.angle_gamma   90.00
#
_symmetry.space_group_name_H-M   'P 1'
#
loop_
_entity.id
_entity.type
_entity.pdbx_description
1 polymer ?
#
loop_
_entity_poly.entity_id
_entity_poly.type
_entity_poly.pdbx_seq_one_letter_code
_entity_poly.pdbx_strand_id
1 'polypeptide(L)'
;MSERTLLFSPTDAPLTLTSERTSTAGGDTAEGPTDGTPMFLKLSRDERFIVLNFTVTAPSALQPIRLETLELSPSCRLIRGKVAVLNIAFQKFISIFFSWDDWKTVSEVAAEHLQSHHEGHSVVSDLFSFVIDKDNLPLDTGNILQLCARYAVANQVFWDNNNGRNYLVYLAT
;
A
#
# COMPACT_ATOMS: atom_id res chain seq x y z
N MET A 1 3.45 -26.41 -1.62
CA MET A 1 2.69 -25.15 -1.42
C MET A 1 2.13 -24.79 -2.79
N SER A 2 0.80 -24.76 -2.93
CA SER A 2 0.16 -24.59 -4.24
C SER A 2 -0.09 -23.11 -4.48
N GLU A 3 0.63 -22.51 -5.41
CA GLU A 3 0.30 -21.20 -5.96
C GLU A 3 -1.04 -21.31 -6.70
N ARG A 4 -2.03 -20.51 -6.30
CA ARG A 4 -3.28 -20.35 -7.04
C ARG A 4 -3.18 -19.06 -7.82
N THR A 5 -2.86 -19.15 -9.11
CA THR A 5 -3.06 -18.07 -10.06
C THR A 5 -4.57 -17.84 -10.22
N LEU A 6 -5.11 -16.84 -9.52
CA LEU A 6 -6.48 -16.41 -9.72
C LEU A 6 -6.49 -15.43 -10.91
N LEU A 7 -7.12 -15.86 -12.02
CA LEU A 7 -7.43 -14.98 -13.15
C LEU A 7 -8.43 -13.94 -12.66
N PHE A 8 -7.97 -12.72 -12.43
CA PHE A 8 -8.80 -11.61 -11.98
C PHE A 8 -9.70 -11.10 -13.13
N SER A 9 -10.95 -10.79 -12.81
CA SER A 9 -11.81 -9.96 -13.66
C SER A 9 -11.36 -8.50 -13.51
N PRO A 10 -11.30 -7.70 -14.59
CA PRO A 10 -10.95 -6.27 -14.54
C PRO A 10 -11.81 -5.43 -13.58
N THR A 11 -12.95 -5.95 -13.12
CA THR A 11 -13.86 -5.33 -12.15
C THR A 11 -13.44 -5.48 -10.68
N ASP A 12 -12.53 -6.39 -10.37
CA ASP A 12 -12.07 -6.62 -8.99
C ASP A 12 -10.81 -5.81 -8.64
N ALA A 13 -10.22 -5.11 -9.64
CA ALA A 13 -9.22 -4.08 -9.42
C ALA A 13 -9.91 -2.79 -8.91
N PRO A 14 -9.27 -2.00 -8.02
CA PRO A 14 -9.84 -0.74 -7.58
C PRO A 14 -10.11 0.16 -8.78
N LEU A 15 -11.39 0.57 -8.93
CA LEU A 15 -11.89 1.35 -10.06
C LEU A 15 -11.06 2.62 -10.27
N THR A 16 -10.22 2.62 -11.30
CA THR A 16 -9.58 3.81 -11.83
C THR A 16 -10.67 4.69 -12.44
N LEU A 17 -11.03 5.79 -11.78
CA LEU A 17 -11.88 6.81 -12.39
C LEU A 17 -11.15 7.33 -13.63
N THR A 18 -11.64 6.92 -14.80
CA THR A 18 -11.21 7.43 -16.09
C THR A 18 -11.62 8.90 -16.15
N SER A 19 -10.65 9.79 -16.07
CA SER A 19 -10.88 11.23 -16.06
C SER A 19 -11.29 11.68 -17.47
N GLU A 20 -12.59 11.92 -17.69
CA GLU A 20 -13.05 12.66 -18.85
C GLU A 20 -12.63 14.12 -18.71
N ARG A 21 -11.64 14.52 -19.52
CA ARG A 21 -11.19 15.91 -19.62
C ARG A 21 -12.29 16.74 -20.28
N THR A 22 -12.89 17.66 -19.53
CA THR A 22 -13.54 18.84 -20.13
C THR A 22 -12.75 20.08 -19.74
N SER A 23 -12.15 20.71 -20.75
CA SER A 23 -11.44 21.98 -20.64
C SER A 23 -12.39 23.16 -20.50
N THR A 24 -12.16 24.03 -19.53
CA THR A 24 -12.49 25.46 -19.64
C THR A 24 -11.52 26.29 -18.82
N ALA A 25 -11.15 27.43 -19.39
CA ALA A 25 -10.02 28.27 -19.01
C ALA A 25 -10.33 29.26 -17.87
N GLY A 26 -9.26 29.69 -17.18
CA GLY A 26 -9.08 31.06 -16.71
C GLY A 26 -9.15 31.30 -15.19
N GLY A 27 -8.10 31.92 -14.64
CA GLY A 27 -8.17 32.71 -13.40
C GLY A 27 -7.04 32.46 -12.40
N ASP A 28 -5.99 33.29 -12.46
CA ASP A 28 -4.98 33.41 -11.40
C ASP A 28 -5.61 33.92 -10.10
N THR A 29 -5.42 33.20 -8.99
CA THR A 29 -5.44 33.76 -7.63
C THR A 29 -4.53 32.90 -6.76
N ALA A 30 -3.59 33.55 -6.08
CA ALA A 30 -2.64 32.89 -5.17
C ALA A 30 -3.39 32.33 -3.94
N GLU A 31 -3.41 31.02 -3.80
CA GLU A 31 -3.77 30.32 -2.56
C GLU A 31 -2.53 29.66 -1.95
N GLY A 32 -2.49 29.61 -0.61
CA GLY A 32 -1.40 29.02 0.18
C GLY A 32 -1.17 27.53 -0.11
N PRO A 33 -0.25 26.85 0.60
CA PRO A 33 0.10 25.47 0.27
C PRO A 33 -1.12 24.57 0.45
N THR A 34 -1.75 24.23 -0.68
CA THR A 34 -2.87 23.31 -0.77
C THR A 34 -2.42 21.93 -0.30
N ASP A 35 -3.28 21.31 0.50
CA ASP A 35 -3.20 19.98 1.11
C ASP A 35 -3.06 18.84 0.07
N GLY A 36 -1.91 18.83 -0.62
CA GLY A 36 -1.68 17.96 -1.77
C GLY A 36 -0.23 17.96 -2.26
N THR A 37 0.69 18.69 -1.61
CA THR A 37 2.11 18.57 -1.90
C THR A 37 2.55 17.14 -1.60
N PRO A 38 3.01 16.35 -2.59
CA PRO A 38 3.54 15.03 -2.30
C PRO A 38 4.77 15.21 -1.41
N MET A 39 4.65 14.82 -0.14
CA MET A 39 5.83 14.69 0.70
C MET A 39 6.65 13.53 0.17
N PHE A 40 7.76 13.85 -0.48
CA PHE A 40 8.82 12.89 -0.76
C PHE A 40 9.36 12.42 0.58
N LEU A 41 8.93 11.26 1.08
CA LEU A 41 9.43 10.76 2.35
C LEU A 41 10.90 10.37 2.17
N LYS A 42 11.75 11.22 2.75
CA LYS A 42 13.08 11.00 3.32
C LYS A 42 13.84 9.80 2.74
N LEU A 43 14.76 10.14 1.83
CA LEU A 43 15.95 9.33 1.55
C LEU A 43 16.57 8.91 2.90
N SER A 44 16.61 7.60 3.16
CA SER A 44 17.55 7.09 4.15
C SER A 44 18.94 7.60 3.78
N ARG A 45 19.78 7.90 4.78
CA ARG A 45 21.18 8.31 4.56
C ARG A 45 22.01 7.28 3.79
N ASP A 46 21.50 6.06 3.64
CA ASP A 46 21.98 5.06 2.70
C ASP A 46 21.25 5.22 1.36
N GLU A 47 21.93 5.82 0.38
CA GLU A 47 21.46 6.23 -0.96
C GLU A 47 20.98 5.07 -1.90
N ARG A 48 20.11 4.16 -1.44
CA ARG A 48 19.67 3.02 -2.28
C ARG A 48 18.19 2.98 -2.65
N PHE A 49 17.35 3.89 -2.15
CA PHE A 49 15.90 3.75 -2.35
C PHE A 49 15.18 5.08 -2.51
N ILE A 50 14.20 5.10 -3.43
CA ILE A 50 13.20 6.18 -3.54
C ILE A 50 11.80 5.55 -3.44
N VAL A 51 11.14 5.72 -2.29
CA VAL A 51 9.69 5.49 -2.18
C VAL A 51 9.01 6.78 -2.65
N LEU A 52 8.64 6.83 -3.92
CA LEU A 52 7.89 7.96 -4.47
C LEU A 52 6.41 7.70 -4.21
N ASN A 53 5.81 8.52 -3.35
CA ASN A 53 4.37 8.57 -3.02
C ASN A 53 3.93 7.74 -1.80
N PHE A 54 4.71 7.78 -0.72
CA PHE A 54 4.16 7.49 0.59
C PHE A 54 3.50 8.75 1.16
N THR A 55 2.23 8.99 0.79
CA THR A 55 1.40 9.89 1.60
C THR A 55 0.97 9.09 2.82
N VAL A 56 1.69 9.23 3.94
CA VAL A 56 1.01 9.05 5.24
C VAL A 56 0.06 10.21 5.31
N THR A 57 -1.17 10.00 4.84
CA THR A 57 -2.25 10.88 5.25
C THR A 57 -2.17 10.92 6.76
N ALA A 58 -2.11 12.12 7.36
CA ALA A 58 -2.04 12.30 8.80
C ALA A 58 -2.99 11.30 9.46
N PRO A 59 -2.59 10.58 10.53
CA PRO A 59 -3.33 9.44 11.04
C PRO A 59 -4.77 9.86 11.30
N SER A 60 -5.65 9.55 10.34
CA SER A 60 -7.06 9.60 10.59
C SER A 60 -7.27 8.47 11.57
N ALA A 61 -7.62 8.82 12.81
CA ALA A 61 -7.91 7.85 13.86
C ALA A 61 -9.03 6.86 13.45
N LEU A 62 -9.67 7.08 12.31
CA LEU A 62 -10.76 6.30 11.76
C LEU A 62 -10.38 5.39 10.59
N GLN A 63 -9.14 5.43 10.08
CA GLN A 63 -8.77 4.58 8.94
C GLN A 63 -8.64 3.11 9.40
N PRO A 64 -9.47 2.16 8.91
CA PRO A 64 -9.50 0.80 9.45
C PRO A 64 -8.27 -0.03 9.15
N ILE A 65 -7.55 0.32 8.07
CA ILE A 65 -6.28 -0.29 7.66
C ILE A 65 -5.38 0.79 7.09
N ARG A 66 -4.10 0.78 7.48
CA ARG A 66 -3.09 1.72 6.98
C ARG A 66 -1.74 1.05 6.80
N LEU A 67 -1.11 1.23 5.65
CA LEU A 67 0.30 0.90 5.44
C LEU A 67 1.19 1.86 6.23
N GLU A 68 2.00 1.34 7.15
CA GLU A 68 2.86 2.16 8.03
C GLU A 68 4.29 2.25 7.56
N THR A 69 4.87 1.14 7.11
CA THR A 69 6.25 1.13 6.61
C THR A 69 6.40 0.21 5.41
N LEU A 70 7.37 0.56 4.58
CA LEU A 70 7.94 -0.28 3.53
C LEU A 70 9.46 -0.14 3.59
N GLU A 71 10.13 -1.26 3.69
CA GLU A 71 11.58 -1.36 3.87
C GLU A 71 12.12 -2.40 2.90
N LEU A 72 13.16 -2.04 2.15
CA LEU A 72 13.87 -2.99 1.32
C LEU A 72 15.02 -3.63 2.06
N SER A 73 15.25 -4.92 1.82
CA SER A 73 16.47 -5.56 2.27
C SER A 73 17.71 -4.92 1.60
N PRO A 74 18.89 -5.01 2.24
CA PRO A 74 20.14 -4.52 1.64
C PRO A 74 20.48 -5.13 0.27
N SER A 75 19.94 -6.32 -0.01
CA SER A 75 20.06 -7.04 -1.28
C SER A 75 19.07 -6.57 -2.35
N CYS A 76 18.14 -5.66 -2.04
CA CYS A 76 17.04 -5.21 -2.91
C CYS A 76 16.11 -6.35 -3.40
N ARG A 77 16.12 -7.50 -2.71
CA ARG A 77 15.32 -8.69 -3.07
C ARG A 77 14.05 -8.82 -2.26
N LEU A 78 14.07 -8.40 -1.00
CA LEU A 78 12.92 -8.51 -0.11
C LEU A 78 12.36 -7.12 0.16
N ILE A 79 11.05 -6.98 0.07
CA ILE A 79 10.31 -5.80 0.51
C ILE A 79 9.53 -6.23 1.74
N ARG A 80 9.87 -5.64 2.88
CA ARG A 80 9.20 -5.84 4.17
C ARG A 80 8.27 -4.67 4.39
N GLY A 81 7.05 -4.94 4.82
CA GLY A 81 6.13 -3.87 5.17
C GLY A 81 5.39 -4.16 6.46
N LYS A 82 4.85 -3.09 7.03
CA LYS A 82 3.99 -3.14 8.21
C LYS A 82 2.67 -2.45 7.93
N VAL A 83 1.59 -3.05 8.42
CA VAL A 83 0.22 -2.55 8.26
C VAL A 83 -0.43 -2.48 9.63
N ALA A 84 -0.94 -1.31 10.00
CA ALA A 84 -1.78 -1.14 11.17
C ALA A 84 -3.25 -1.31 10.80
N VAL A 85 -4.01 -2.00 11.66
CA VAL A 85 -5.46 -2.18 11.51
C VAL A 85 -6.18 -1.86 12.81
N LEU A 86 -7.38 -1.29 12.72
CA LEU A 86 -8.23 -1.08 13.89
C LEU A 86 -8.69 -2.42 14.46
N ASN A 87 -8.70 -2.53 15.79
CA ASN A 87 -9.12 -3.75 16.47
C ASN A 87 -10.65 -3.87 16.55
N ILE A 88 -11.30 -4.18 15.41
CA ILE A 88 -12.76 -4.30 15.28
C ILE A 88 -13.26 -5.65 15.82
N ALA A 89 -12.55 -6.74 15.50
CA ALA A 89 -12.83 -8.08 16.04
C ALA A 89 -11.53 -8.90 16.12
N PHE A 90 -11.55 -9.99 16.89
CA PHE A 90 -10.36 -10.84 17.07
C PHE A 90 -9.88 -11.47 15.77
N GLN A 91 -10.78 -12.05 14.97
CA GLN A 91 -10.43 -12.70 13.72
C GLN A 91 -10.25 -11.67 12.59
N LYS A 92 -9.01 -11.54 12.14
CA LYS A 92 -8.59 -10.55 11.15
C LYS A 92 -7.86 -11.23 10.00
N PHE A 93 -8.18 -10.85 8.77
CA PHE A 93 -7.46 -11.30 7.58
C PHE A 93 -6.89 -10.09 6.85
N ILE A 94 -5.56 -9.99 6.83
CA ILE A 94 -4.84 -8.91 6.17
C ILE A 94 -4.10 -9.50 4.98
N SER A 95 -4.34 -8.92 3.80
CA SER A 95 -3.68 -9.31 2.55
C SER A 95 -3.08 -8.09 1.88
N ILE A 96 -1.89 -8.23 1.30
CA ILE A 96 -1.29 -7.23 0.42
C ILE A 96 -1.43 -7.73 -1.01
N PHE A 97 -2.06 -6.90 -1.83
CA PHE A 97 -2.15 -7.10 -3.26
C PHE A 97 -1.10 -6.26 -3.93
N PHE A 98 -0.39 -6.84 -4.89
CA PHE A 98 0.68 -6.15 -5.57
C PHE A 98 0.84 -6.61 -7.01
N SER A 99 1.42 -5.72 -7.82
CA SER A 99 1.66 -5.94 -9.24
C SER A 99 2.95 -5.24 -9.68
N TRP A 100 3.60 -5.81 -10.68
CA TRP A 100 4.79 -5.25 -11.32
C TRP A 100 4.56 -4.77 -12.75
N ASP A 101 3.33 -4.96 -13.26
CA ASP A 101 3.00 -4.84 -14.68
C ASP A 101 1.70 -4.06 -14.91
N ASP A 102 1.45 -3.07 -14.06
CA ASP A 102 0.26 -2.21 -14.08
C ASP A 102 -1.05 -2.98 -13.88
N TRP A 103 -1.08 -3.82 -12.85
CA TRP A 103 -2.22 -4.67 -12.46
C TRP A 103 -2.67 -5.69 -13.52
N LYS A 104 -1.85 -6.00 -14.54
CA LYS A 104 -2.15 -7.09 -15.49
C LYS A 104 -2.04 -8.45 -14.81
N THR A 105 -1.05 -8.61 -13.94
CA THR A 105 -0.92 -9.72 -13.01
C THR A 105 -1.02 -9.21 -11.58
N VAL A 106 -1.71 -9.98 -10.74
CA VAL A 106 -1.94 -9.66 -9.33
C VAL A 106 -1.40 -10.79 -8.49
N SER A 107 -0.49 -10.44 -7.59
CA SER A 107 0.01 -11.33 -6.57
C SER A 107 -0.55 -10.92 -5.21
N GLU A 108 -0.75 -11.90 -4.33
CA GLU A 108 -1.28 -11.70 -2.98
C GLU A 108 -0.33 -12.31 -1.97
N VAL A 109 -0.05 -11.59 -0.88
CA VAL A 109 0.63 -12.13 0.29
C VAL A 109 -0.17 -11.82 1.55
N ALA A 110 -0.33 -12.82 2.42
CA ALA A 110 -0.95 -12.62 3.73
C ALA A 110 0.03 -11.91 4.67
N ALA A 111 -0.48 -10.98 5.49
CA ALA A 111 0.29 -10.39 6.56
C ALA A 111 0.08 -11.16 7.87
N GLU A 112 1.14 -11.26 8.66
CA GLU A 112 1.16 -11.97 9.93
C GLU A 112 1.08 -10.97 11.09
N HIS A 113 0.38 -11.34 12.16
CA HIS A 113 0.28 -10.49 13.35
C HIS A 113 1.65 -10.33 14.00
N LEU A 114 2.03 -9.08 14.28
CA LEU A 114 3.31 -8.72 14.89
C LEU A 114 3.13 -8.29 16.34
N GLN A 115 2.21 -7.34 16.59
CA GLN A 115 1.94 -6.82 17.93
C GLN A 115 0.60 -6.10 18.00
N SER A 116 0.10 -5.90 19.22
CA SER A 116 -1.09 -5.08 19.50
C SER A 116 -0.68 -3.74 20.12
N HIS A 117 -1.35 -2.65 19.74
CA HIS A 117 -1.18 -1.33 20.34
C HIS A 117 -2.28 -1.08 21.38
N HIS A 118 -1.87 -0.57 22.53
CA HIS A 118 -2.74 -0.36 23.67
C HIS A 118 -2.79 1.12 24.05
N GLU A 119 -4.00 1.61 24.29
CA GLU A 119 -4.24 2.90 24.96
C GLU A 119 -4.85 2.61 26.32
N GLY A 120 -4.04 2.75 27.37
CA GLY A 120 -4.40 2.32 28.72
C GLY A 120 -4.65 0.81 28.78
N HIS A 121 -5.87 0.42 29.12
CA HIS A 121 -6.28 -0.99 29.23
C HIS A 121 -6.95 -1.55 27.96
N SER A 122 -7.14 -0.72 26.93
CA SER A 122 -7.85 -1.12 25.70
C SER A 122 -6.88 -1.33 24.54
N VAL A 123 -7.10 -2.38 23.76
CA VAL A 123 -6.39 -2.59 22.48
C VAL A 123 -7.08 -1.77 21.41
N VAL A 124 -6.37 -0.79 20.84
CA VAL A 124 -6.93 0.12 19.83
C VAL A 124 -6.63 -0.34 18.40
N SER A 125 -5.46 -0.94 18.18
CA SER A 125 -5.04 -1.42 16.86
C SER A 125 -4.09 -2.60 16.96
N ASP A 126 -3.95 -3.32 15.86
CA ASP A 126 -2.96 -4.36 15.68
C ASP A 126 -2.02 -4.01 14.54
N LEU A 127 -0.76 -4.39 14.68
CA LEU A 127 0.27 -4.25 13.67
C LEU A 127 0.55 -5.62 13.06
N PHE A 128 0.51 -5.69 11.74
CA PHE A 128 0.83 -6.86 10.95
C PHE A 128 2.06 -6.60 10.11
N SER A 129 2.83 -7.64 9.81
CA SER A 129 3.99 -7.58 8.93
C SER A 129 3.85 -8.52 7.74
N PHE A 130 4.39 -8.12 6.60
CA PHE A 130 4.42 -8.93 5.39
C PHE A 130 5.80 -8.83 4.71
N VAL A 131 6.08 -9.81 3.84
CA VAL A 131 7.30 -9.84 3.04
C VAL A 131 6.92 -10.20 1.60
N ILE A 132 7.38 -9.39 0.65
CA ILE A 132 7.32 -9.68 -0.78
C ILE A 132 8.75 -10.03 -1.22
N ASP A 133 8.89 -11.19 -1.88
CA ASP A 133 10.17 -11.67 -2.40
C ASP A 133 10.22 -11.48 -3.91
N LYS A 134 11.21 -10.74 -4.38
CA LYS A 134 11.47 -10.50 -5.81
C LYS A 134 12.03 -11.76 -6.49
N ASP A 135 12.73 -12.64 -5.78
CA ASP A 135 13.43 -13.77 -6.38
C ASP A 135 12.46 -14.82 -6.97
N ASN A 136 11.17 -14.77 -6.61
CA ASN A 136 10.12 -15.63 -7.19
C ASN A 136 9.52 -15.06 -8.48
N LEU A 137 9.97 -13.89 -8.94
CA LEU A 137 9.39 -13.22 -10.09
C LEU A 137 10.21 -13.51 -11.37
N PRO A 138 9.55 -13.49 -12.55
CA PRO A 138 10.23 -13.58 -13.83
C PRO A 138 11.36 -12.54 -13.97
N LEU A 139 12.43 -12.89 -14.67
CA LEU A 139 13.60 -12.00 -14.87
C LEU A 139 13.26 -10.69 -15.62
N ASP A 140 12.19 -10.70 -16.41
CA ASP A 140 11.67 -9.56 -17.18
C ASP A 140 10.71 -8.67 -16.36
N THR A 141 10.53 -8.97 -15.07
CA THR A 141 9.69 -8.16 -14.18
C THR A 141 10.24 -6.74 -14.07
N GLY A 142 9.36 -5.76 -14.25
CA GLY A 142 9.71 -4.34 -14.15
C GLY A 142 10.27 -3.94 -12.78
N ASN A 143 10.76 -2.71 -12.69
CA ASN A 143 11.35 -2.19 -11.44
C ASN A 143 10.37 -1.37 -10.59
N ILE A 144 9.10 -1.33 -10.97
CA ILE A 144 8.07 -0.56 -10.26
C ILE A 144 7.06 -1.55 -9.70
N LEU A 145 6.95 -1.58 -8.38
CA LEU A 145 5.91 -2.32 -7.68
C LEU A 145 4.77 -1.38 -7.35
N GLN A 146 3.54 -1.76 -7.70
CA GLN A 146 2.30 -1.19 -7.20
C GLN A 146 1.75 -2.09 -6.10
N LEU A 147 1.26 -1.52 -5.00
CA LEU A 147 0.61 -2.30 -3.95
C LEU A 147 -0.55 -1.57 -3.26
N CYS A 148 -1.46 -2.36 -2.71
CA CYS A 148 -2.55 -1.94 -1.83
C CYS A 148 -2.81 -3.02 -0.78
N ALA A 149 -3.48 -2.66 0.32
CA ALA A 149 -3.72 -3.56 1.44
C ALA A 149 -5.22 -3.75 1.67
N ARG A 150 -5.62 -4.99 2.00
CA ARG A 150 -7.00 -5.38 2.30
C ARG A 150 -7.09 -5.87 3.74
N TYR A 151 -8.10 -5.40 4.45
CA TYR A 151 -8.46 -5.87 5.79
C TYR A 151 -9.88 -6.40 5.79
N ALA A 152 -10.03 -7.72 5.95
CA ALA A 152 -11.32 -8.36 6.14
C ALA A 152 -11.54 -8.75 7.61
N VAL A 153 -12.64 -8.27 8.19
CA VAL A 153 -13.00 -8.47 9.60
C VAL A 153 -14.51 -8.38 9.78
N ALA A 154 -15.11 -9.25 10.59
CA ALA A 154 -16.53 -9.20 10.95
C ALA A 154 -17.49 -8.97 9.74
N ASN A 155 -17.25 -9.68 8.63
CA ASN A 155 -18.00 -9.56 7.36
C ASN A 155 -17.89 -8.19 6.65
N GLN A 156 -16.93 -7.36 7.04
CA GLN A 156 -16.58 -6.10 6.39
C GLN A 156 -15.22 -6.23 5.71
N VAL A 157 -15.04 -5.46 4.64
CA VAL A 157 -13.77 -5.38 3.90
C VAL A 157 -13.38 -3.91 3.77
N PHE A 158 -12.17 -3.60 4.21
CA PHE A 158 -11.57 -2.29 4.11
C PHE A 158 -10.33 -2.36 3.22
N TRP A 159 -10.07 -1.29 2.48
CA TRP A 159 -8.94 -1.18 1.58
C TRP A 159 -8.11 0.05 1.93
N ASP A 160 -6.80 -0.12 1.86
CA ASP A 160 -5.84 0.97 1.78
C ASP A 160 -5.14 0.93 0.43
N ASN A 161 -5.62 1.76 -0.48
CA ASN A 161 -5.08 1.93 -1.83
C ASN A 161 -4.56 3.36 -2.06
N ASN A 162 -4.15 4.06 -0.99
CA ASN A 162 -3.64 5.43 -1.08
C ASN A 162 -4.58 6.38 -1.86
N ASN A 163 -5.88 6.35 -1.52
CA ASN A 163 -6.93 7.13 -2.20
C ASN A 163 -6.99 6.86 -3.72
N GLY A 164 -6.87 5.59 -4.12
CA GLY A 164 -6.90 5.16 -5.52
C GLY A 164 -5.60 5.34 -6.29
N ARG A 165 -4.55 5.90 -5.67
CA ARG A 165 -3.23 6.06 -6.33
C ARG A 165 -2.34 4.83 -6.20
N ASN A 166 -2.66 3.94 -5.26
CA ASN A 166 -1.83 2.84 -4.80
C ASN A 166 -0.48 3.32 -4.25
N TYR A 167 0.27 2.40 -3.64
CA TYR A 167 1.63 2.64 -3.20
C TYR A 167 2.60 2.21 -4.30
N LEU A 168 3.59 3.06 -4.60
CA LEU A 168 4.61 2.79 -5.60
C LEU A 168 5.98 2.58 -4.94
N VAL A 169 6.67 1.51 -5.33
CA VAL A 169 8.05 1.25 -4.91
C VAL A 169 8.92 1.13 -6.15
N TYR A 170 9.93 1.99 -6.24
CA TYR A 170 10.89 2.00 -7.34
C TYR A 170 12.16 1.28 -6.89
N LEU A 171 12.46 0.17 -7.56
CA LEU A 171 13.67 -0.59 -7.36
C LEU A 171 14.81 0.01 -8.19
N ALA A 172 15.95 0.25 -7.54
CA ALA A 172 17.17 0.58 -8.27
C ALA A 172 17.63 -0.63 -9.10
N THR A 173 18.02 -0.36 -10.34
CA THR A 173 18.67 -1.30 -11.27
C THR A 173 20.15 -1.49 -10.96
#